data_AF-N1U0K8-F1
#
_entry.id   AF-N1U0K8-F1
#
_cell.length_a   1.000
_cell.length_b   1.000
_cell.length_c   1.000
_cell.angle_alpha   90.00
_cell.angle_beta   90.00
_cell.angle_gamma   90.00
#
_symmetry.space_group_name_H-M   'P 1'
#
loop_
_entity.id
_entity.type
_entity.pdbx_description
1 polymer ?
#
loop_
_entity_poly.entity_id
_entity_poly.type
_entity_poly.pdbx_seq_one_letter_code
_entity_poly.pdbx_strand_id
1 'polypeptide(L)' 'MKSEEKSYYKYWGKANKEGNYHLLVYHCFDVAAVGEVYLSQNETLCVHFSQKLGIDPLTFKNLFVFF' A
#
# COMPACT_ATOMS: atom_id res chain seq x y z
N MET A 1 -4.76 24.09 -21.96
CA MET A 1 -3.65 23.15 -21.75
C MET A 1 -4.25 21.88 -21.19
N LYS A 2 -4.31 20.78 -21.95
CA LYS A 2 -4.78 19.50 -21.39
C LYS A 2 -3.74 19.07 -20.37
N SER A 3 -4.12 18.88 -19.12
CA SER A 3 -3.24 18.26 -18.13
C SER A 3 -2.89 16.87 -18.64
N GLU A 4 -1.61 16.61 -18.91
CA GLU A 4 -1.16 15.26 -19.19
C GLU A 4 -1.49 14.38 -18.01
N GLU A 5 -2.19 13.28 -18.28
CA GLU A 5 -2.51 12.30 -17.28
C GLU A 5 -1.21 11.65 -16.78
N LYS A 6 -1.04 11.62 -15.46
CA LYS A 6 0.16 11.05 -14.84
C LYS A 6 0.34 9.60 -15.31
N SER A 7 1.57 9.24 -15.67
CA SER A 7 1.87 7.96 -16.34
C SER A 7 1.42 6.72 -15.56
N TYR A 8 1.35 6.80 -14.23
CA TYR A 8 0.92 5.70 -13.38
C TYR A 8 -0.56 5.34 -13.49
N TYR A 9 -1.41 6.24 -14.01
CA TYR A 9 -2.82 5.93 -14.26
C TYR A 9 -3.05 5.04 -15.50
N LYS A 10 -1.99 4.71 -16.23
CA LYS A 10 -2.07 3.82 -17.41
C LYS A 10 -2.06 2.33 -17.07
N TYR A 11 -1.89 1.96 -15.80
CA TYR A 11 -1.73 0.57 -15.36
C TYR A 11 -2.92 0.09 -14.53
N TRP A 12 -3.38 -1.13 -14.78
CA TRP A 12 -4.40 -1.81 -13.97
C TRP A 12 -3.76 -2.82 -13.02
N GLY A 13 -4.28 -2.91 -11.79
CA GLY A 13 -3.88 -3.93 -10.80
C GLY A 13 -4.84 -5.12 -10.75
N LYS A 14 -6.08 -4.94 -11.21
CA LYS A 14 -7.09 -5.99 -11.33
C LYS A 14 -8.04 -5.67 -12.47
N ALA A 15 -8.47 -6.68 -13.22
CA ALA A 15 -9.46 -6.55 -14.29
C ALA A 15 -10.44 -7.72 -14.26
N ASN A 16 -11.64 -7.52 -14.83
CA ASN A 16 -12.65 -8.56 -14.99
C ASN A 16 -12.88 -8.89 -16.48
N LYS A 17 -13.75 -9.88 -16.76
CA LYS A 17 -14.01 -10.34 -18.14
C LYS A 17 -14.83 -9.33 -18.95
N GLU A 18 -15.55 -8.44 -18.27
CA GLU A 18 -16.39 -7.40 -18.85
C GLU A 18 -15.60 -6.13 -19.23
N GLY A 19 -14.28 -6.12 -19.01
CA GLY A 19 -13.40 -5.00 -19.35
C GLY A 19 -13.32 -3.90 -18.28
N ASN A 20 -13.94 -4.08 -17.12
CA ASN A 20 -13.74 -3.20 -15.97
C ASN A 20 -12.39 -3.50 -15.32
N TYR A 21 -11.73 -2.45 -14.85
CA TYR A 21 -10.45 -2.58 -14.16
C TYR A 21 -10.33 -1.60 -13.00
N HIS A 22 -9.45 -1.94 -12.08
CA HIS A 22 -9.04 -1.11 -10.96
C HIS A 22 -7.59 -0.70 -11.17
N LEU A 23 -7.30 0.59 -11.06
CA LEU A 23 -5.98 1.14 -11.35
C LEU A 23 -4.94 0.55 -10.39
N LEU A 24 -3.75 0.25 -10.90
CA LEU A 24 -2.66 -0.32 -10.11
C LEU A 24 -2.31 0.59 -8.92
N VAL A 25 -2.27 1.91 -9.17
CA VAL A 25 -1.99 2.90 -8.12
C VAL A 25 -3.02 2.88 -7.00
N TYR A 26 -4.29 2.66 -7.32
CA TYR A 26 -5.32 2.51 -6.30
C TYR A 26 -5.25 1.14 -5.63
N HIS A 27 -4.92 0.09 -6.38
CA HIS A 27 -4.82 -1.25 -5.81
C HIS A 27 -3.74 -1.31 -4.72
N CYS A 28 -2.61 -0.67 -4.98
CA CYS A 28 -1.53 -0.62 -4.01
C CYS A 28 -1.88 0.27 -2.80
N PHE A 29 -2.56 1.40 -3.00
CA PHE A 29 -3.08 2.20 -1.89
C PHE A 29 -4.10 1.44 -1.04
N ASP A 30 -4.96 0.62 -1.65
CA ASP A 30 -5.91 -0.21 -0.91
C ASP A 30 -5.17 -1.18 0.02
N VAL A 31 -4.12 -1.84 -0.47
CA VAL A 31 -3.30 -2.76 0.35
C VAL A 31 -2.52 -2.01 1.43
N ALA A 32 -1.93 -0.85 1.11
CA ALA A 32 -1.25 0.00 2.08
C ALA A 32 -2.20 0.45 3.20
N ALA A 33 -3.42 0.88 2.86
CA ALA A 33 -4.44 1.29 3.82
C ALA A 33 -4.90 0.12 4.71
N VAL A 34 -5.05 -1.08 4.14
CA VAL A 34 -5.31 -2.30 4.93
C VAL A 34 -4.17 -2.57 5.91
N GLY A 35 -2.92 -2.47 5.45
CA GLY A 35 -1.73 -2.63 6.29
C GLY A 35 -1.68 -1.62 7.44
N GLU A 36 -1.99 -0.35 7.17
CA GLU A 36 -2.03 0.74 8.15
C GLU A 36 -3.03 0.44 9.27
N VAL A 37 -4.27 0.07 8.91
CA VAL A 37 -5.30 -0.27 9.89
C VAL A 37 -4.93 -1.54 10.66
N TYR A 38 -4.49 -2.58 9.96
CA TYR A 38 -4.15 -3.86 10.57
C TYR A 38 -3.01 -3.74 11.58
N LEU A 39 -1.92 -3.05 11.23
CA LEU A 39 -0.79 -2.84 12.12
C LEU A 39 -1.12 -1.91 13.29
N SER A 40 -1.98 -0.90 13.09
CA SER A 40 -2.45 -0.02 14.16
C SER A 40 -3.33 -0.75 15.18
N GLN A 41 -4.09 -1.75 14.74
CA GLN A 41 -4.90 -2.59 15.62
C GLN A 41 -4.08 -3.70 16.31
N ASN A 42 -2.86 -3.97 15.83
CA ASN A 42 -2.02 -5.09 16.28
C ASN A 42 -0.57 -4.62 16.54
N GLU A 43 -0.40 -3.66 17.46
CA GLU A 43 0.91 -3.02 17.74
C GLU A 43 2.02 -4.02 18.11
N THR A 44 1.67 -5.18 18.68
CA THR A 44 2.62 -6.26 19.01
C THR A 44 3.34 -6.80 17.78
N LEU A 45 2.70 -6.82 16.61
CA LEU A 45 3.33 -7.22 15.35
C LEU A 45 4.40 -6.20 14.93
N CYS A 46 4.11 -4.90 15.05
CA CYS A 46 5.08 -3.86 14.75
C CYS A 46 6.32 -4.01 15.63
N VAL A 47 6.15 -4.18 16.94
CA VAL A 47 7.26 -4.38 17.87
C VAL A 47 8.05 -5.64 17.53
N HIS A 48 7.35 -6.75 17.25
CA HIS A 48 7.99 -8.02 16.94
C HIS A 48 8.88 -7.94 15.68
N PHE A 49 8.35 -7.38 14.59
CA PHE A 49 9.10 -7.27 13.35
C PHE A 49 10.17 -6.20 13.41
N SER A 50 9.93 -5.07 14.08
CA SER A 50 10.94 -4.02 14.22
C SER A 50 12.16 -4.51 14.99
N GLN A 51 11.96 -5.31 16.06
CA GLN A 51 13.05 -5.96 16.80
C GLN A 51 13.89 -6.90 15.93
N LYS A 52 13.23 -7.72 15.09
CA LYS A 52 13.93 -8.62 14.16
C LYS A 52 14.73 -7.88 13.09
N LEU A 53 14.22 -6.73 12.65
CA LEU A 53 14.83 -5.92 11.60
C LEU A 53 15.84 -4.89 12.14
N GLY A 54 15.93 -4.73 13.46
CA GLY A 54 16.82 -3.74 14.09
C GLY A 54 16.43 -2.29 13.83
N ILE A 55 15.14 -2.03 13.59
CA ILE A 55 14.58 -0.68 13.34
C ILE A 55 13.50 -0.36 14.37
N ASP A 56 13.13 0.91 14.51
CA ASP A 56 12.03 1.28 15.39
C ASP A 56 10.65 0.90 14.80
N PRO A 57 9.61 0.69 15.63
CA PRO A 57 8.30 0.26 15.17
C PRO A 57 7.62 1.20 14.17
N LEU A 58 7.85 2.51 14.28
CA LEU A 58 7.25 3.50 13.37
C LEU A 58 7.91 3.42 12.00
N THR A 59 9.24 3.32 11.95
CA THR A 59 9.97 3.09 10.69
C THR A 59 9.55 1.78 10.04
N PHE A 60 9.41 0.69 10.82
CA PHE A 60 8.89 -0.57 10.29
C PHE A 60 7.50 -0.38 9.66
N LYS A 61 6.56 0.22 10.40
CA LYS A 61 5.19 0.43 9.95
C LYS A 61 5.16 1.26 8.66
N ASN A 62 5.88 2.38 8.61
CA ASN A 62 5.96 3.24 7.43
C ASN A 62 6.52 2.52 6.19
N LEU A 63 7.55 1.68 6.37
CA LEU A 63 8.11 0.88 5.28
C LEU A 63 7.15 -0.22 4.83
N PHE A 64 6.43 -0.84 5.77
CA PHE A 64 5.49 -1.92 5.48
C PHE A 64 4.28 -1.42 4.67
N VAL A 65 3.82 -0.19 4.92
CA VAL A 65 2.67 0.42 4.23
C VAL A 65 3.09 1.35 3.08
N PHE A 66 4.36 1.33 2.66
CA PHE A 66 4.86 2.24 1.64
C PHE A 66 4.28 1.96 0.25
N PHE A 67 3.68 2.99 -0.37
CA PHE A 67 3.29 3.02 -1.78
C PHE A 67 3.31 4.46 -2.35
#